data_AF-A0AAE0SUH3-F1
#
_entry.id   AF-A0AAE0SUH3-F1
#
_cell.length_a   1.000
_cell.length_b   1.000
_cell.length_c   1.000
_cell.angle_alpha   90.00
_cell.angle_beta   90.00
_cell.angle_gamma   90.00
#
_symmetry.space_group_name_H-M   'P 1'
#
loop_
_entity.id
_entity.type
_entity.pdbx_description
1 polymer ?
#
loop_
_entity_poly.entity_id
_entity_poly.type
_entity_poly.pdbx_seq_one_letter_code
_entity_poly.pdbx_strand_id
1 'polypeptide(L)' 'MVLPYEPVPIIDVPEFGDLAAVTVCEQLKIQSQNDREKLQEAKEMVYLKGFYEGVMKIGEFKGQKVQDIKKNVQKLMVAK' A
#
# COMPACT_ATOMS: atom_id res chain seq x y z
N MET A 1 5.66 -11.14 19.71
CA MET A 1 5.95 -11.91 18.48
C MET A 1 6.05 -10.91 17.34
N VAL A 2 7.21 -10.78 16.70
CA VAL A 2 7.51 -9.74 15.68
C VAL A 2 8.19 -10.39 14.47
N LEU A 3 9.26 -11.14 14.69
CA LEU A 3 9.80 -12.06 13.69
C LEU A 3 8.94 -13.33 13.65
N PRO A 4 8.61 -13.89 12.46
CA PRO A 4 9.25 -13.72 11.15
C PRO A 4 8.44 -12.91 10.10
N TYR A 5 7.62 -11.94 10.52
CA TYR A 5 6.71 -11.27 9.59
C TYR A 5 7.41 -10.16 8.81
N GLU A 6 7.44 -10.32 7.49
CA GLU A 6 7.97 -9.32 6.54
C GLU A 6 6.84 -8.64 5.75
N PRO A 7 7.06 -7.42 5.22
CA PRO A 7 6.10 -6.76 4.36
C PRO A 7 5.76 -7.59 3.11
N VAL A 8 4.47 -7.77 2.85
CA VAL A 8 3.99 -8.52 1.69
C VAL A 8 3.67 -7.54 0.54
N PRO A 9 4.26 -7.73 -0.66
CA PRO A 9 3.99 -6.86 -1.81
C PRO A 9 2.62 -7.15 -2.41
N ILE A 10 1.63 -6.30 -2.09
CA ILE A 10 0.23 -6.49 -2.50
C ILE A 10 -0.20 -5.58 -3.67
N ILE A 11 0.32 -4.36 -3.72
CA ILE A 11 -0.03 -3.32 -4.67
C ILE A 11 1.26 -2.76 -5.23
N ASP A 12 1.36 -2.68 -6.55
CA ASP A 12 2.46 -2.03 -7.25
C ASP A 12 2.04 -0.61 -7.63
N VAL A 13 2.77 0.38 -7.12
CA VAL A 13 2.56 1.79 -7.46
C VAL A 13 3.70 2.20 -8.38
N PRO A 14 3.45 2.60 -9.64
CA PRO A 14 4.49 2.82 -10.64
C PRO A 14 5.66 3.72 -10.21
N GLU A 15 5.39 4.68 -9.31
CA GLU A 15 6.39 5.62 -8.80
C GLU A 15 7.20 5.12 -7.60
N PHE A 16 6.65 4.21 -6.80
CA PHE A 16 7.25 3.78 -5.53
C PHE A 16 7.58 2.27 -5.46
N GLY A 17 7.12 1.51 -6.46
CA GLY A 17 7.23 0.06 -6.54
C GLY A 17 6.16 -0.67 -5.73
N ASP A 18 6.46 -1.94 -5.43
CA ASP A 18 5.57 -2.90 -4.78
C ASP A 18 5.55 -2.84 -3.26
N LEU A 19 6.55 -2.16 -2.67
CA LEU A 19 6.61 -1.83 -1.24
C LEU A 19 6.62 -0.32 -1.02
N ALA A 20 5.66 0.38 -1.63
CA ALA A 20 5.59 1.84 -1.63
C ALA A 20 5.73 2.50 -0.24
N ALA A 21 5.13 1.90 0.79
CA ALA A 21 5.24 2.41 2.16
C ALA A 21 6.67 2.33 2.72
N VAL A 22 7.40 1.24 2.43
CA VAL A 22 8.80 1.09 2.86
C VAL A 22 9.67 2.11 2.13
N THR A 23 9.52 2.21 0.81
CA THR A 23 10.24 3.16 -0.04
C THR A 23 10.10 4.60 0.47
N VAL A 24 8.88 5.04 0.77
CA VAL A 24 8.64 6.42 1.21
C VAL A 24 9.12 6.66 2.64
N CYS A 25 8.99 5.69 3.54
CA CYS A 25 9.54 5.80 4.90
C CYS A 25 11.08 5.92 4.88
N GLU A 26 11.75 5.20 3.99
CA GLU A 26 13.20 5.30 3.78
C GLU A 26 13.60 6.66 3.18
N GLN A 27 12.86 7.14 2.18
CA GLN A 27 13.10 8.46 1.55
C GLN A 27 12.97 9.62 2.55
N LEU A 28 11.95 9.59 3.42
CA LEU A 28 11.73 10.62 4.44
C LEU A 28 12.57 10.40 5.71
N LYS A 29 13.37 9.33 5.76
CA LYS A 29 14.22 8.95 6.89
C LYS A 29 13.42 8.90 8.19
N ILE A 30 12.29 8.21 8.16
CA ILE A 30 11.43 7.99 9.33
C ILE A 30 12.09 6.92 10.20
N GLN A 31 12.32 7.24 11.46
CA GLN A 31 12.99 6.33 12.40
C GLN A 31 12.09 5.90 13.55
N SER A 32 11.03 6.67 13.81
CA SER A 32 10.12 6.43 14.90
C SER A 32 8.66 6.57 14.47
N GLN A 33 7.80 5.77 15.08
CA GLN A 33 6.34 5.93 14.99
C GLN A 33 5.84 7.28 15.55
N ASN A 34 6.71 8.02 16.24
CA ASN A 34 6.43 9.35 16.79
C ASN A 34 6.69 10.50 15.79
N ASP A 35 7.29 10.23 14.63
CA ASP A 35 7.57 11.22 13.58
C ASP A 35 6.27 11.58 12.82
N ARG A 36 5.27 12.10 13.55
CA ARG A 36 3.88 12.28 13.08
C ARG A 36 3.77 13.09 11.79
N GLU A 37 4.52 14.18 11.68
CA GLU A 37 4.47 15.06 10.50
C GLU A 37 4.98 14.33 9.25
N LYS A 38 6.14 13.69 9.35
CA LYS A 38 6.71 12.89 8.25
C LYS A 38 5.83 11.70 7.89
N LEU A 39 5.23 11.03 8.88
CA LEU A 39 4.31 9.91 8.65
C LEU A 39 3.03 10.37 7.96
N GLN A 40 2.52 11.56 8.29
CA GLN A 40 1.37 12.14 7.63
C GLN A 40 1.69 12.45 6.16
N GLU A 41 2.84 13.07 5.89
CA GLU A 41 3.33 13.34 4.53
C GLU A 41 3.50 12.03 3.74
N ALA A 42 4.15 11.02 4.33
CA ALA A 42 4.32 9.70 3.74
C ALA A 42 2.97 9.07 3.34
N LYS A 43 2.01 9.13 4.25
CA LYS A 43 0.66 8.57 4.06
C LYS A 43 -0.05 9.27 2.92
N GLU A 44 -0.02 10.59 2.86
CA GLU A 44 -0.71 11.36 1.81
C GLU A 44 -0.16 11.01 0.41
N MET A 45 1.17 10.92 0.28
CA MET A 45 1.82 10.58 -0.98
C MET A 45 1.42 9.18 -1.48
N VAL A 46 1.52 8.17 -0.62
CA VAL A 46 1.27 6.78 -1.02
C VAL A 46 -0.22 6.47 -1.14
N TYR A 47 -1.07 7.03 -0.27
CA TYR A 47 -2.48 6.66 -0.22
C TYR A 47 -3.25 7.10 -1.45
N LEU A 48 -3.04 8.35 -1.90
CA LEU A 48 -3.73 8.87 -3.08
C LEU A 48 -3.23 8.16 -4.35
N LYS A 49 -1.90 8.07 -4.53
CA LYS A 49 -1.30 7.42 -5.70
C LYS A 49 -1.62 5.93 -5.74
N GLY A 50 -1.56 5.23 -4.61
CA GLY A 50 -1.92 3.82 -4.52
C GLY A 50 -3.39 3.54 -4.86
N PHE A 51 -4.30 4.49 -4.65
CA PHE A 51 -5.70 4.31 -5.03
C PHE A 51 -5.94 4.46 -6.53
N TYR A 52 -5.38 5.51 -7.16
CA TYR A 52 -5.63 5.83 -8.57
C TYR A 52 -4.71 5.08 -9.55
N GLU A 53 -3.45 4.89 -9.17
CA GLU A 53 -2.41 4.33 -10.02
C GLU A 53 -1.94 2.95 -9.55
N GLY A 54 -2.27 2.58 -8.32
CA GLY A 54 -1.91 1.27 -7.78
C GLY A 54 -2.56 0.13 -8.57
N VAL A 55 -1.73 -0.84 -8.92
CA VAL A 55 -2.12 -2.07 -9.61
C VAL A 55 -1.97 -3.24 -8.65
N MET A 56 -3.00 -4.07 -8.53
CA MET A 56 -2.95 -5.26 -7.68
C MET A 56 -1.94 -6.27 -8.23
N LYS A 57 -1.03 -6.75 -7.37
CA LYS A 57 0.01 -7.72 -7.77
C LYS A 57 -0.36 -9.18 -7.46
N ILE A 58 -1.34 -9.38 -6.58
CA ILE A 58 -1.73 -10.68 -6.03
C ILE A 58 -3.23 -10.96 -6.16
N GLY A 59 -3.60 -12.24 -6.01
CA GLY A 59 -4.99 -12.69 -5.96
C GLY A 59 -5.72 -12.66 -7.30
N GLU A 60 -7.04 -12.79 -7.23
CA GLU A 60 -7.94 -12.86 -8.40
C GLU A 60 -8.02 -11.55 -9.19
N PHE A 61 -7.62 -10.44 -8.57
CA PHE A 61 -7.63 -9.10 -9.17
C PHE A 61 -6.25 -8.66 -9.70
N LYS A 62 -5.29 -9.58 -9.82
CA LYS A 62 -3.95 -9.28 -10.31
C LYS A 62 -4.00 -8.55 -11.67
N GLY A 63 -3.24 -7.46 -11.79
CA GLY A 63 -3.18 -6.61 -12.98
C GLY A 63 -4.29 -5.57 -13.10
N GLN A 64 -5.25 -5.54 -12.17
CA GLN A 64 -6.32 -4.55 -12.16
C GLN A 64 -6.00 -3.36 -11.24
N LYS A 65 -6.55 -2.19 -11.55
CA LYS A 65 -6.39 -1.00 -10.71
C LYS A 65 -7.16 -1.11 -9.41
N VAL A 66 -6.57 -0.60 -8.33
CA VAL A 66 -7.17 -0.61 -6.99
C VAL A 66 -8.53 0.11 -6.96
N GLN A 67 -8.66 1.21 -7.71
CA GLN A 67 -9.91 1.96 -7.85
C GLN A 67 -11.09 1.10 -8.32
N ASP A 68 -10.86 0.21 -9.29
CA ASP A 68 -11.92 -0.58 -9.93
C ASP A 68 -12.33 -1.77 -9.06
N ILE A 69 -11.35 -2.35 -8.34
CA ILE A 69 -11.53 -3.60 -7.60
C ILE A 69 -11.91 -3.39 -6.13
N LYS A 70 -11.76 -2.18 -5.57
CA LYS A 70 -12.07 -1.89 -4.15
C LYS A 70 -13.47 -2.36 -3.73
N LYS A 71 -14.50 -2.10 -4.54
CA LYS A 71 -15.88 -2.53 -4.25
C LYS A 71 -16.05 -4.05 -4.38
N ASN A 72 -15.32 -4.69 -5.29
CA ASN A 72 -15.39 -6.13 -5.52
C ASN A 72 -14.76 -6.89 -4.35
N VAL A 73 -13.59 -6.44 -3.89
CA VAL A 73 -12.91 -6.99 -2.70
C VAL A 73 -13.80 -6.84 -1.46
N GLN A 74 -14.43 -5.67 -1.26
CA GLN A 74 -15.37 -5.48 -0.16
C GLN A 74 -16.53 -6.48 -0.20
N LYS A 75 -17.15 -6.68 -1.38
CA LYS A 75 -18.25 -7.65 -1.54
C LYS A 75 -17.78 -9.08 -1.25
N LEU A 76 -16.60 -9.47 -1.72
CA LEU A 76 -16.03 -10.80 -1.46
C LEU A 76 -15.81 -11.07 0.04
N MET A 77 -15.39 -10.06 0.80
CA MET A 77 -15.18 -10.19 2.25
C MET A 77 -16.49 -10.28 3.05
N VAL A 78 -17.58 -9.70 2.54
CA VAL A 78 -18.90 -9.72 3.21
C VAL A 78 -19.70 -10.98 2.83
N ALA A 79 -19.51 -11.48 1.60
CA ALA A 79 -20.19 -12.68 1.12
C ALA A 79 -19.57 -13.99 1.63
N LYS A 80 -18.38 -13.92 2.23
CA LYS A 80 -17.72 -15.01 2.95
C LYS A 80 -18.01 -14.91 4.44
#